data_AF-R7QMM8-F1
#
_entry.id   AF-R7QMM8-F1
#
_cell.length_a   1.000
_cell.length_b   1.000
_cell.length_c   1.000
_cell.angle_alpha   90.00
_cell.angle_beta   90.00
_cell.angle_gamma   90.00
#
_symmetry.space_group_name_H-M   'P 1'
#
loop_
_entity.id
_entity.type
_entity.pdbx_description
1 polymer ?
#
loop_
_entity_poly.entity_id
_entity_poly.type
_entity_poly.pdbx_seq_one_letter_code
_entity_poly.pdbx_strand_id
1 'polypeptide(L)'
;MRDGGRLERFANEVLPAVRDAVLAVRRLREVFGEGSEAVECELVRGGWLTMRDESSFWFAVPGMGGFDAQRRKGAAELLDLLRKTPFKEMLLNKLEGRSMKKSCFTAQWHVRDLVGGGPLETIETSVGTLVRLR
;
A
#
# COMPACT_ATOMS: atom_id res chain seq x y z
N MET A 1 -3.93 1.97 -26.08
CA MET A 1 -2.66 1.23 -25.90
C MET A 1 -1.55 1.96 -26.65
N ARG A 2 -0.96 3.02 -26.06
CA ARG A 2 0.28 3.63 -26.59
C ARG A 2 1.04 4.48 -25.54
N ASP A 3 0.95 4.12 -24.25
CA ASP A 3 1.44 4.93 -23.11
C ASP A 3 2.68 4.35 -22.40
N GLY A 4 3.12 3.14 -22.75
CA GLY A 4 4.20 2.44 -22.03
C GLY A 4 5.55 3.17 -22.05
N GLY A 5 5.93 3.78 -23.19
CA GLY A 5 7.27 4.34 -23.35
C GLY A 5 7.57 5.57 -22.48
N ARG A 6 6.58 6.41 -22.18
CA ARG A 6 6.77 7.60 -21.34
C ARG A 6 6.85 7.26 -19.86
N LEU A 7 6.00 6.33 -19.41
CA LEU A 7 6.02 5.85 -18.05
C LEU A 7 7.29 5.04 -17.75
N GLU A 8 7.72 4.17 -18.66
CA GLU A 8 9.00 3.45 -18.54
C GLU A 8 10.18 4.43 -18.46
N ARG A 9 10.17 5.46 -19.30
CA ARG A 9 11.20 6.49 -19.27
C ARG A 9 11.20 7.28 -17.96
N PHE A 10 10.03 7.65 -17.45
CA PHE A 10 9.89 8.27 -16.14
C PHE A 10 10.46 7.36 -15.03
N ALA A 11 10.09 6.08 -15.05
CA ALA A 11 10.56 5.11 -14.06
C ALA A 11 12.07 4.88 -14.10
N ASN A 12 12.69 4.95 -15.28
CA ASN A 12 14.12 4.66 -15.45
C ASN A 12 15.04 5.89 -15.39
N GLU A 13 14.57 7.08 -15.79
CA GLU A 13 15.40 8.29 -15.87
C GLU A 13 15.08 9.33 -14.77
N VAL A 14 13.84 9.35 -14.27
CA VAL A 14 13.40 10.31 -13.24
C VAL A 14 13.49 9.69 -11.86
N LEU A 15 12.81 8.57 -11.61
CA LEU A 15 12.74 7.98 -10.26
C LEU A 15 14.11 7.69 -9.63
N PRO A 16 15.11 7.12 -10.33
CA PRO A 16 16.40 6.80 -9.69
C PRO A 16 17.21 8.04 -9.30
N ALA A 17 16.93 9.18 -9.92
CA ALA A 17 17.61 10.44 -9.65
C ALA A 17 16.97 11.24 -8.50
N VAL A 18 15.75 10.90 -8.09
CA VAL A 18 15.01 11.62 -7.04
C VAL A 18 15.14 10.86 -5.72
N ARG A 19 15.68 11.53 -4.70
CA ARG A 19 15.91 10.92 -3.38
C ARG A 19 14.88 11.33 -2.33
N ASP A 20 14.06 12.33 -2.64
CA ASP A 20 13.03 12.86 -1.76
C ASP A 20 11.64 12.41 -2.23
N ALA A 21 10.63 12.56 -1.37
CA ALA A 21 9.22 12.30 -1.75
C ALA A 21 8.65 13.33 -2.75
N VAL A 22 9.46 14.31 -3.17
CA VAL A 22 9.07 15.47 -3.98
C VAL A 22 9.74 15.38 -5.34
N LEU A 23 8.95 15.58 -6.39
CA LEU A 23 9.43 15.74 -7.75
C LEU A 23 9.25 17.20 -8.19
N ALA A 24 10.35 17.89 -8.49
CA ALA A 24 10.29 19.24 -9.04
C ALA A 24 9.93 19.20 -10.54
N VAL A 25 9.09 20.12 -11.01
CA VAL A 25 8.69 20.27 -12.43
C VAL A 25 9.92 20.40 -13.34
N ARG A 26 10.96 21.12 -12.89
CA ARG A 26 12.23 21.27 -13.64
C ARG A 26 12.84 19.92 -14.04
N ARG A 27 12.69 18.89 -13.20
CA ARG A 27 13.27 17.57 -13.46
C ARG A 27 12.53 16.85 -14.60
N LEU A 28 11.22 17.02 -14.67
CA LEU A 28 10.43 16.52 -15.80
C LEU A 28 10.79 17.26 -17.09
N ARG A 29 11.00 18.58 -17.01
CA ARG A 29 11.46 19.38 -18.17
C ARG A 29 12.85 18.97 -18.66
N GLU A 30 13.80 18.71 -17.76
CA GLU A 30 15.14 18.22 -18.11
C GLU A 30 15.11 16.91 -18.90
N VAL A 31 14.21 15.99 -18.53
CA VAL A 31 14.12 14.65 -19.15
C VAL A 31 13.23 14.66 -20.41
N PHE A 32 12.08 15.33 -20.35
CA PHE A 32 11.05 15.26 -21.37
C PHE A 32 10.97 16.47 -22.30
N GLY A 33 11.72 17.55 -22.03
CA GLY A 33 11.77 18.76 -22.86
C GLY A 33 10.38 19.40 -23.03
N GLU A 34 10.06 19.81 -24.26
CA GLU A 34 8.77 20.42 -24.63
C GLU A 34 7.57 19.49 -24.36
N GLY A 35 7.78 18.18 -24.21
CA GLY A 35 6.73 17.21 -23.91
C GLY A 35 6.38 17.07 -22.43
N SER A 36 7.01 17.82 -21.52
CA SER A 36 6.89 17.58 -20.07
C SER A 36 5.46 17.79 -19.55
N GLU A 37 4.74 18.81 -20.03
CA GLU A 37 3.38 19.13 -19.55
C GLU A 37 2.38 17.99 -19.82
N ALA A 38 2.51 17.34 -20.98
CA ALA A 38 1.69 16.19 -21.31
C ALA A 38 1.98 14.99 -20.40
N VAL A 39 3.26 14.78 -20.05
CA VAL A 39 3.70 13.73 -19.12
C VAL A 39 3.23 14.02 -17.70
N GLU A 40 3.32 15.28 -17.26
CA GLU A 40 2.78 15.73 -15.97
C GLU A 40 1.30 15.39 -15.85
N CYS A 41 0.50 15.76 -16.86
CA CYS A 41 -0.92 15.43 -16.92
C CYS A 41 -1.18 13.93 -16.87
N GLU A 42 -0.40 13.14 -17.61
CA GLU A 42 -0.52 11.69 -17.67
C GLU A 42 -0.20 11.03 -16.33
N LEU A 43 0.90 11.43 -15.69
CA LEU A 43 1.33 10.90 -14.39
C LEU A 43 0.34 11.27 -13.27
N VAL A 44 -0.20 12.48 -13.28
CA VAL A 44 -1.25 12.88 -12.32
C VAL A 44 -2.53 12.09 -12.55
N ARG A 45 -3.01 11.99 -13.79
CA ARG A 45 -4.22 11.21 -14.12
C ARG A 45 -4.06 9.72 -13.82
N GLY A 46 -2.86 9.17 -14.02
CA GLY A 46 -2.52 7.80 -13.70
C GLY A 46 -2.31 7.52 -12.20
N GLY A 47 -2.33 8.55 -11.35
CA GLY A 47 -2.14 8.42 -9.91
C GLY A 47 -0.69 8.16 -9.49
N TRP A 48 0.28 8.49 -10.34
CA TRP A 48 1.72 8.41 -10.06
C TRP A 48 2.25 9.67 -9.37
N LEU A 49 1.59 10.81 -9.60
CA LEU A 49 1.92 12.09 -9.00
C LEU A 49 0.66 12.76 -8.42
N THR A 50 0.85 13.61 -7.43
CA THR A 50 -0.17 14.50 -6.87
C THR A 50 0.40 15.90 -6.76
N MET A 51 -0.34 16.92 -7.20
CA MET A 51 0.12 18.30 -7.15
C MET A 51 0.41 18.72 -5.70
N ARG A 52 1.61 19.28 -5.49
CA ARG A 52 2.00 19.89 -4.22
C ARG A 52 1.83 21.41 -4.32
N ASP A 53 2.44 21.98 -5.34
CA ASP A 53 2.39 23.40 -5.71
C ASP A 53 2.66 23.56 -7.21
N GLU A 54 2.72 24.80 -7.70
CA GLU A 54 2.94 25.12 -9.12
C GLU A 54 4.31 24.65 -9.66
N SER A 55 5.25 24.30 -8.78
CA SER A 55 6.63 23.95 -9.13
C SER A 55 6.99 22.50 -8.79
N SER A 56 6.08 21.74 -8.15
CA SER A 56 6.40 20.42 -7.64
C SER A 56 5.20 19.49 -7.42
N PHE A 57 5.50 18.20 -7.38
CA PHE A 57 4.57 17.11 -7.14
C PHE A 57 5.05 16.24 -5.98
N TRP A 58 4.10 15.64 -5.27
CA TRP A 58 4.32 14.44 -4.47
C TRP A 58 4.27 13.20 -5.35
N PHE A 59 5.10 12.20 -5.05
CA PHE A 59 4.87 10.86 -5.58
C PHE A 59 3.61 10.26 -4.97
N ALA A 60 2.84 9.59 -5.82
CA ALA A 60 1.66 8.85 -5.44
C ALA A 60 1.79 7.38 -5.88
N VAL A 61 1.10 6.51 -5.16
CA VAL A 61 1.00 5.09 -5.51
C VAL A 61 -0.37 4.86 -6.12
N PRO A 62 -0.46 4.50 -7.41
CA PRO A 62 -1.73 4.23 -8.06
C PRO A 62 -2.54 3.17 -7.29
N GLY A 63 -3.83 3.42 -7.11
CA GLY A 63 -4.72 2.48 -6.42
C GLY A 63 -4.56 2.40 -4.90
N MET A 64 -3.70 3.21 -4.28
CA MET A 64 -3.47 3.20 -2.82
C MET A 64 -4.76 3.33 -2.00
N GLY A 65 -5.70 4.19 -2.42
CA GLY A 65 -6.98 4.36 -1.71
C GLY A 65 -7.82 3.07 -1.68
N GLY A 66 -7.84 2.33 -2.79
CA GLY A 66 -8.52 1.04 -2.86
C GLY A 66 -7.83 -0.01 -2.00
N PHE A 67 -6.51 -0.10 -2.09
CA PHE A 67 -5.69 -0.97 -1.25
C PHE A 67 -5.93 -0.72 0.24
N ASP A 68 -5.84 0.53 0.69
CA ASP A 68 -5.95 0.91 2.09
C ASP A 68 -7.38 0.74 2.63
N ALA A 69 -8.40 0.93 1.78
CA ALA A 69 -9.78 0.57 2.14
C ALA A 69 -9.93 -0.94 2.40
N GLN A 70 -9.36 -1.79 1.56
CA GLN A 70 -9.40 -3.25 1.74
C GLN A 70 -8.57 -3.70 2.96
N ARG A 71 -7.43 -3.05 3.20
CA ARG A 71 -6.59 -3.24 4.39
C ARG A 71 -7.37 -2.93 5.67
N ARG A 72 -7.94 -1.73 5.78
CA ARG A 72 -8.73 -1.31 6.97
C ARG A 72 -9.93 -2.23 7.23
N LYS A 73 -10.68 -2.60 6.18
CA LYS A 73 -11.86 -3.46 6.31
C LYS A 73 -11.53 -4.84 6.87
N GLY A 74 -10.47 -5.47 6.36
CA GLY A 74 -10.06 -6.79 6.84
C GLY A 74 -9.37 -6.75 8.20
N ALA A 75 -8.59 -5.71 8.47
CA ALA A 75 -8.05 -5.47 9.81
C ALA A 75 -9.18 -5.37 10.85
N ALA A 76 -10.20 -4.54 10.60
CA ALA A 76 -11.35 -4.42 11.50
C ALA A 76 -12.08 -5.76 11.69
N GLU A 77 -12.30 -6.52 10.61
CA GLU A 77 -12.92 -7.85 10.68
C GLU A 77 -12.12 -8.82 11.56
N LEU A 78 -10.79 -8.88 11.38
CA LEU A 78 -9.92 -9.77 12.14
C LEU A 78 -9.83 -9.37 13.62
N LEU A 79 -9.72 -8.08 13.91
CA LEU A 79 -9.70 -7.57 15.28
C LEU A 79 -11.04 -7.83 15.99
N ASP A 80 -12.17 -7.61 15.31
CA ASP A 80 -13.50 -7.92 15.87
C ASP A 80 -13.69 -9.41 16.11
N LEU A 81 -13.13 -10.27 15.25
CA LEU A 81 -13.14 -11.71 15.43
C LEU A 81 -12.36 -12.11 16.68
N LEU A 82 -11.14 -11.59 16.85
CA LEU A 82 -10.30 -11.87 18.02
C LEU A 82 -10.94 -11.35 19.31
N ARG A 83 -11.50 -10.13 19.31
CA ARG A 83 -12.18 -9.53 20.47
C ARG A 83 -13.35 -10.37 21.01
N LYS A 84 -13.97 -11.18 20.15
CA LYS A 84 -15.08 -12.08 20.53
C LYS A 84 -14.61 -13.41 21.11
N THR A 85 -13.31 -13.72 21.05
CA THR A 85 -12.76 -14.91 21.69
C THR A 85 -12.51 -14.65 23.19
N PRO A 86 -12.62 -15.65 24.07
CA PRO A 86 -12.47 -15.46 25.52
C PRO A 86 -11.14 -14.81 25.94
N PHE A 87 -10.06 -15.18 25.25
CA PHE A 87 -8.70 -14.73 25.56
C PHE A 87 -8.14 -13.76 24.53
N LYS A 88 -8.99 -13.22 23.64
CA LYS A 88 -8.57 -12.27 22.60
C LYS A 88 -7.45 -12.82 21.70
N GLU A 89 -7.47 -14.13 21.48
CA GLU A 89 -6.44 -14.87 20.75
C GLU A 89 -7.02 -16.04 19.96
N MET A 90 -6.28 -16.49 18.95
CA MET A 90 -6.62 -17.65 18.15
C MET A 90 -5.35 -18.27 17.54
N LEU A 91 -5.33 -19.59 17.35
CA LEU A 91 -4.26 -20.26 16.61
C LEU A 91 -4.19 -19.72 15.17
N LEU A 92 -2.97 -19.48 14.69
CA LEU A 92 -2.70 -18.93 13.36
C LEU A 92 -3.34 -19.79 12.27
N ASN A 93 -3.16 -21.11 12.30
CA ASN A 93 -3.74 -22.04 11.32
C ASN A 93 -5.27 -21.93 11.21
N LYS A 94 -5.95 -21.66 12.33
CA LYS A 94 -7.40 -21.48 12.41
C LYS A 94 -7.84 -20.14 11.85
N LEU A 95 -7.00 -19.11 11.95
CA LEU A 95 -7.22 -17.83 11.27
C LEU A 95 -6.99 -17.96 9.77
N GLU A 96 -5.91 -18.61 9.35
CA GLU A 96 -5.56 -18.81 7.94
C GLU A 96 -6.62 -19.62 7.17
N GLY A 97 -7.28 -20.57 7.84
CA GLY A 97 -8.40 -21.32 7.27
C GLY A 97 -9.70 -20.52 7.10
N ARG A 98 -9.77 -19.27 7.56
CA ARG A 98 -10.98 -18.44 7.43
C ARG A 98 -10.89 -17.55 6.20
N SER A 99 -11.99 -17.53 5.44
CA SER A 99 -12.20 -16.53 4.40
C SER A 99 -12.58 -15.19 5.02
N MET A 100 -11.97 -14.11 4.52
CA MET A 100 -12.29 -12.73 4.89
C MET A 100 -13.51 -12.26 4.09
N LYS A 101 -14.51 -11.70 4.77
CA LYS A 101 -15.75 -11.27 4.11
C LYS A 101 -15.71 -9.81 3.67
N LYS A 102 -14.93 -8.97 4.34
CA LYS A 102 -14.89 -7.52 4.12
C LYS A 102 -13.69 -7.06 3.31
N SER A 103 -12.72 -7.93 3.06
CA SER A 103 -11.47 -7.62 2.38
C SER A 103 -11.19 -8.64 1.28
N CYS A 104 -10.54 -8.20 0.19
CA CYS A 104 -10.01 -9.10 -0.82
C CYS A 104 -8.71 -9.82 -0.39
N PHE A 105 -8.06 -9.40 0.70
CA PHE A 105 -6.86 -10.06 1.21
C PHE A 105 -7.18 -11.22 2.13
N THR A 106 -6.26 -12.18 2.23
CA THR A 106 -6.40 -13.35 3.11
C THR A 106 -6.23 -12.97 4.58
N ALA A 107 -6.75 -13.80 5.48
CA ALA A 107 -6.53 -13.62 6.92
C ALA A 107 -5.04 -13.61 7.27
N GLN A 108 -4.24 -14.46 6.63
CA GLN A 108 -2.77 -14.49 6.79
C GLN A 108 -2.12 -13.15 6.47
N TRP A 109 -2.55 -12.49 5.40
CA TRP A 109 -2.05 -11.18 5.01
C TRP A 109 -2.34 -10.13 6.09
N HIS A 110 -3.57 -10.10 6.61
CA HIS A 110 -3.95 -9.17 7.70
C HIS A 110 -3.24 -9.45 9.01
N VAL A 111 -3.00 -10.72 9.35
CA VAL A 111 -2.21 -11.07 10.54
C VAL A 111 -0.81 -10.46 10.42
N ARG A 112 -0.14 -10.61 9.26
CA ARG A 112 1.19 -10.04 9.04
C ARG A 112 1.19 -8.51 9.11
N ASP A 113 0.22 -7.85 8.48
CA ASP A 113 0.06 -6.38 8.53
C ASP A 113 -0.12 -5.89 9.98
N LEU A 114 -0.96 -6.55 10.76
CA LEU A 114 -1.28 -6.14 12.13
C LEU A 114 -0.21 -6.53 13.16
N VAL A 115 0.58 -7.57 12.91
CA VAL A 115 1.76 -7.87 13.72
C VAL A 115 2.84 -6.84 13.48
N GLY A 116 3.12 -6.51 12.20
CA GLY A 116 4.08 -5.46 11.83
C GLY A 116 3.64 -4.06 12.28
N GLY A 117 2.34 -3.77 12.25
CA GLY A 117 1.77 -2.50 12.68
C GLY A 117 1.61 -2.36 14.20
N GLY A 118 1.69 -3.45 14.95
CA GLY A 118 1.66 -3.45 16.42
C GLY A 118 0.39 -3.96 17.13
N PRO A 119 -0.84 -3.89 16.58
CA PRO A 119 -2.06 -4.35 17.27
C PRO A 119 -2.10 -5.83 17.64
N LEU A 120 -1.33 -6.66 16.93
CA LEU A 120 -1.25 -8.10 17.20
C LEU A 120 0.17 -8.51 17.57
N GLU A 121 0.26 -9.62 18.29
CA GLU A 121 1.50 -10.35 18.51
C GLU A 121 1.32 -11.83 18.23
N THR A 122 2.46 -12.51 18.03
CA THR A 122 2.51 -13.97 17.85
C THR A 122 3.23 -14.59 19.03
N ILE A 123 2.69 -15.69 19.54
CA ILE A 123 3.24 -16.43 20.68
C ILE A 123 3.37 -17.88 20.26
N GLU A 124 4.59 -18.40 20.28
CA GLU A 124 4.84 -19.82 20.01
C GLU A 124 4.38 -20.67 21.20
N THR A 125 3.61 -21.72 20.91
CA THR A 125 3.13 -22.67 21.92
C THR A 125 3.37 -24.10 21.46
N SER A 126 3.23 -25.07 22.36
CA SER A 126 3.39 -26.49 22.05
C SER A 126 2.38 -27.02 21.02
N VAL A 127 1.28 -26.32 20.79
CA VAL A 127 0.22 -26.69 19.84
C VAL A 127 0.19 -25.78 18.59
N GLY A 128 1.18 -24.90 18.45
CA GLY A 128 1.36 -23.99 17.32
C GLY A 128 1.34 -22.50 17.72
N THR A 129 1.45 -21.63 16.73
CA THR A 129 1.50 -20.18 16.93
C THR A 129 0.13 -19.61 17.28
N LEU A 130 0.03 -18.93 18.42
CA LEU A 130 -1.12 -18.11 18.78
C LEU A 130 -0.94 -16.69 18.23
N VAL A 131 -2.04 -16.12 17.74
CA VAL A 131 -2.15 -14.69 17.41
C VAL A 131 -3.02 -14.04 18.46
N ARG A 132 -2.49 -13.01 19.14
CA ARG A 132 -3.16 -12.36 20.28
C ARG A 132 -3.22 -10.85 20.06
N LEU A 133 -4.32 -10.22 20.53
CA LEU A 133 -4.40 -8.77 20.67
C LEU A 133 -3.46 -8.28 21.78
N ARG A 134 -2.59 -7.32 21.46
CA ARG A 134 -1.80 -6.62 22.47
C ARG A 134 -2.66 -5.75 23.40
#